data_AF-A0A9D1K0K5-F1
#
_entry.id   AF-A0A9D1K0K5-F1
#
_cell.length_a   1.000
_cell.length_b   1.000
_cell.length_c   1.000
_cell.angle_alpha   90.00
_cell.angle_beta   90.00
_cell.angle_gamma   90.00
#
_symmetry.space_group_name_H-M   'P 1'
#
loop_
_entity.id
_entity.type
_entity.pdbx_description
1 polymer ?
#
loop_
_entity_poly.entity_id
_entity_poly.type
_entity_poly.pdbx_seq_one_letter_code
_entity_poly.pdbx_strand_id
1 'polypeptide(L)'
;MENRRKFGKSALAVIGIIYLILGSVFLVLGLSLLLAVPGDGRMIGGIFAGIGGIFALLGIIFLLVERRKNRQALRLLEGGRYIEGEIADFQINYNVSLNNRHPMIAVVRYADINGVVHVFRSRNIYQYLDPSLIGRTVKVYVEDDSFQKYYVDMSEALSQTIEH
;
A
#
# COMPACT_ATOMS: atom_id res chain seq x y z
N MET A 1 4.21 -23.75 8.85
CA MET A 1 3.72 -23.74 7.46
C MET A 1 3.09 -22.40 7.18
N GLU A 2 3.46 -21.83 6.03
CA GLU A 2 3.24 -20.47 5.52
C GLU A 2 1.90 -19.80 5.94
N ASN A 3 1.99 -18.90 6.91
CA ASN A 3 0.88 -18.00 7.22
C ASN A 3 0.79 -17.00 6.08
N ARG A 4 -0.08 -17.27 5.11
CA ARG A 4 -0.42 -16.37 3.99
C ARG A 4 -0.94 -15.07 4.60
N ARG A 5 -0.03 -14.14 4.90
CA ARG A 5 -0.34 -12.78 5.37
C ARG A 5 -1.25 -12.17 4.32
N LYS A 6 -2.56 -12.19 4.58
CA LYS A 6 -3.56 -11.53 3.74
C LYS A 6 -3.36 -10.04 3.94
N PHE A 7 -2.34 -9.50 3.28
CA PHE A 7 -2.22 -8.07 3.03
C PHE A 7 -3.49 -7.68 2.30
N GLY A 8 -4.44 -7.07 3.03
CA GLY A 8 -5.62 -6.47 2.42
C GLY A 8 -5.13 -5.59 1.28
N LYS A 9 -5.62 -5.86 0.06
CA LYS A 9 -5.23 -5.08 -1.12
C LYS A 9 -5.43 -3.61 -0.79
N SER A 10 -4.37 -2.80 -0.85
CA SER A 10 -4.48 -1.38 -0.57
C SER A 10 -5.57 -0.77 -1.46
N ALA A 11 -6.28 0.25 -0.98
CA ALA A 11 -7.33 0.90 -1.77
C ALA A 11 -6.85 1.30 -3.17
N LEU A 12 -5.59 1.74 -3.27
CA LEU A 12 -4.94 2.08 -4.54
C LEU A 12 -4.78 0.88 -5.47
N ALA A 13 -4.49 -0.32 -4.95
CA ALA A 13 -4.46 -1.55 -5.74
C ALA A 13 -5.85 -1.91 -6.28
N VAL A 14 -6.89 -1.78 -5.45
CA VAL A 14 -8.28 -2.07 -5.85
C VAL A 14 -8.72 -1.11 -6.95
N ILE A 15 -8.46 0.19 -6.77
CA ILE A 15 -8.72 1.23 -7.76
C ILE A 15 -7.97 0.92 -9.07
N GLY A 16 -6.68 0.57 -8.98
CA GLY A 16 -5.88 0.21 -10.15
C GLY A 16 -6.44 -0.98 -10.93
N ILE A 17 -6.95 -2.02 -10.24
CA ILE A 17 -7.60 -3.17 -10.88
C ILE A 17 -8.89 -2.75 -11.60
N ILE A 18 -9.72 -1.90 -10.98
CA ILE A 18 -10.96 -1.42 -11.58
C ILE A 18 -10.68 -0.64 -12.87
N TYR A 19 -9.73 0.30 -12.83
CA TYR A 19 -9.33 1.07 -14.01
C TYR A 19 -8.75 0.18 -15.12
N LEU A 20 -7.98 -0.86 -14.76
CA LEU A 20 -7.43 -1.80 -15.73
C LEU A 20 -8.55 -2.59 -16.43
N ILE A 21 -9.53 -3.11 -15.68
CA ILE A 21 -10.66 -3.85 -16.24
C ILE A 21 -11.48 -2.94 -17.14
N LEU A 22 -11.88 -1.77 -16.63
CA LEU A 22 -12.69 -0.82 -17.36
C LEU A 22 -11.99 -0.36 -18.66
N GLY A 23 -10.72 0.05 -18.55
CA GLY A 23 -9.90 0.45 -19.70
C GLY A 23 -9.74 -0.67 -20.72
N SER A 24 -9.56 -1.92 -20.28
CA SER A 24 -9.46 -3.07 -21.18
C SER A 24 -10.76 -3.34 -21.94
N VAL A 25 -11.92 -3.20 -21.29
CA VAL A 25 -13.23 -3.34 -21.95
C VAL A 25 -13.40 -2.27 -23.04
N PHE A 26 -13.14 -1.01 -22.71
CA PHE A 26 -13.21 0.09 -23.68
C PHE A 26 -12.20 -0.07 -24.82
N LEU A 27 -11.00 -0.58 -24.53
CA LEU A 27 -9.97 -0.82 -25.52
C LEU A 27 -10.36 -1.95 -26.47
N VAL A 28 -10.86 -3.07 -25.97
CA VAL A 28 -11.33 -4.20 -26.80
C VAL A 28 -12.50 -3.78 -27.67
N LEU A 29 -13.49 -3.09 -27.11
CA LEU A 29 -14.63 -2.58 -27.86
C LEU A 29 -14.20 -1.57 -28.93
N GLY A 30 -13.36 -0.59 -28.56
CA GLY A 30 -12.84 0.40 -29.50
C GLY A 30 -12.04 -0.23 -30.64
N LEU A 31 -11.17 -1.18 -30.33
CA LEU A 31 -10.36 -1.90 -31.32
C LEU A 31 -11.24 -2.78 -32.23
N SER A 32 -12.26 -3.43 -31.66
CA SER A 32 -13.22 -4.23 -32.44
C SER A 32 -13.98 -3.36 -33.44
N LEU A 33 -14.45 -2.17 -33.04
CA LEU A 33 -15.13 -1.23 -33.95
C LEU A 33 -14.17 -0.70 -35.02
N LEU A 34 -12.95 -0.33 -34.62
CA LEU A 34 -11.91 0.22 -35.50
C LEU A 34 -11.55 -0.75 -36.63
N LEU A 35 -11.49 -2.05 -36.32
CA LEU A 35 -11.10 -3.08 -37.28
C LEU A 35 -12.29 -3.67 -38.05
N ALA A 36 -13.45 -3.83 -37.41
CA ALA A 36 -14.60 -4.51 -38.01
C ALA A 36 -15.54 -3.59 -38.80
N VAL A 37 -15.60 -2.29 -38.48
CA VAL A 37 -16.57 -1.37 -39.09
C VAL A 37 -15.85 -0.32 -39.95
N PRO A 38 -16.03 -0.32 -41.27
CA PRO A 38 -15.51 0.74 -42.15
C PRO A 38 -16.33 2.04 -42.05
N GLY A 39 -15.74 3.16 -42.46
CA GLY A 39 -16.38 4.48 -42.41
C GLY A 39 -16.44 5.06 -40.99
N ASP A 40 -17.59 5.59 -40.59
CA ASP A 40 -17.79 6.31 -39.32
C ASP A 40 -17.49 5.45 -38.08
N GLY A 41 -17.67 4.13 -38.19
CA GLY A 41 -17.31 3.19 -37.12
C GLY A 41 -15.82 3.17 -36.78
N ARG A 42 -14.92 3.51 -37.73
CA ARG A 42 -13.49 3.63 -37.44
C ARG A 42 -13.16 4.85 -36.58
N MET A 43 -13.80 5.98 -36.85
CA MET A 43 -13.59 7.20 -36.05
C MET A 43 -14.05 6.97 -34.61
N ILE A 44 -15.24 6.39 -34.44
CA ILE A 44 -15.79 6.05 -33.12
C ILE A 44 -14.90 5.01 -32.42
N GLY A 45 -14.50 3.95 -33.13
CA GLY A 45 -13.59 2.94 -32.60
C GLY A 45 -12.26 3.51 -32.11
N GLY A 46 -11.68 4.46 -32.86
CA GLY A 46 -10.45 5.15 -32.48
C GLY A 46 -10.58 5.96 -31.19
N ILE A 47 -11.69 6.68 -31.01
CA ILE A 47 -11.96 7.44 -29.78
C ILE A 47 -12.12 6.50 -28.57
N PHE A 48 -12.90 5.44 -28.72
CA PHE A 48 -13.10 4.45 -27.66
C PHE A 48 -11.79 3.72 -27.29
N ALA A 49 -11.00 3.36 -28.29
CA ALA A 49 -9.69 2.74 -28.08
C ALA A 49 -8.71 3.70 -27.39
N GLY A 50 -8.71 4.98 -27.76
CA GLY A 50 -7.88 6.01 -27.13
C GLY A 50 -8.23 6.22 -25.65
N ILE A 51 -9.51 6.40 -25.34
CA ILE A 51 -10.00 6.56 -23.96
C ILE A 51 -9.73 5.30 -23.14
N GLY A 52 -10.02 4.12 -23.68
CA GLY A 52 -9.72 2.84 -23.05
C GLY A 52 -8.22 2.66 -22.77
N GLY A 53 -7.37 3.08 -23.71
CA GLY A 53 -5.92 3.09 -23.55
C GLY A 53 -5.45 3.99 -22.40
N ILE A 54 -6.00 5.20 -22.28
CA ILE A 54 -5.67 6.12 -21.18
C ILE A 54 -6.05 5.49 -19.83
N PHE A 55 -7.26 4.95 -19.71
CA PHE A 55 -7.70 4.31 -18.47
C PHE A 55 -6.88 3.05 -18.12
N ALA A 56 -6.56 2.22 -19.11
CA ALA A 56 -5.71 1.06 -18.91
C ALA A 56 -4.30 1.48 -18.45
N LEU A 57 -3.73 2.53 -19.04
CA LEU A 57 -2.42 3.07 -18.68
C LEU A 57 -2.41 3.60 -17.23
N LEU A 58 -3.44 4.35 -16.83
CA LEU A 58 -3.60 4.79 -15.44
C LEU A 58 -3.72 3.60 -14.46
N GLY A 59 -4.50 2.58 -14.81
CA GLY A 59 -4.61 1.35 -14.03
C GLY A 59 -3.26 0.63 -13.84
N ILE A 60 -2.47 0.52 -14.92
CA ILE A 60 -1.11 -0.05 -14.88
C ILE A 60 -0.19 0.77 -13.97
N ILE A 61 -0.21 2.11 -14.07
CA ILE A 61 0.62 2.99 -13.23
C ILE A 61 0.31 2.78 -11.75
N PHE A 62 -0.96 2.78 -11.35
CA PHE A 62 -1.34 2.57 -9.95
C PHE A 62 -0.90 1.19 -9.43
N LEU A 63 -1.08 0.14 -10.24
CA LEU A 63 -0.62 -1.20 -9.88
C LEU A 63 0.91 -1.28 -9.75
N LEU A 64 1.67 -0.60 -10.61
CA LEU A 64 3.14 -0.57 -10.53
C LEU A 64 3.63 0.16 -9.28
N VAL A 65 3.03 1.30 -8.92
CA VAL A 65 3.38 2.04 -7.70
C VAL A 65 3.16 1.18 -6.46
N GLU A 66 2.02 0.50 -6.37
CA GLU A 66 1.73 -0.40 -5.25
C GLU A 66 2.72 -1.58 -5.19
N ARG A 67 3.01 -2.20 -6.34
CA ARG A 67 4.00 -3.29 -6.42
C ARG A 67 5.38 -2.85 -5.96
N ARG A 68 5.80 -1.63 -6.31
CA ARG A 68 7.10 -1.07 -5.87
C ARG A 68 7.12 -0.87 -4.35
N LYS A 69 6.07 -0.29 -3.76
CA LYS A 69 5.95 -0.13 -2.30
C LYS A 69 6.01 -1.45 -1.54
N ASN A 70 5.34 -2.48 -2.05
CA ASN A 70 5.35 -3.79 -1.41
C ASN A 70 6.69 -4.50 -1.57
N ARG A 71 7.31 -4.45 -2.76
CA ARG A 71 8.66 -4.98 -2.97
C ARG A 71 9.71 -4.29 -2.12
N GLN A 72 9.61 -2.98 -1.91
CA GLN A 72 10.54 -2.25 -1.05
C GLN A 72 10.46 -2.76 0.40
N ALA A 73 9.26 -2.90 0.96
CA ALA A 73 9.12 -3.44 2.31
C ALA A 73 9.62 -4.89 2.41
N LEU A 74 9.36 -5.74 1.41
CA LEU A 74 9.93 -7.09 1.36
C LEU A 74 11.46 -7.09 1.32
N ARG A 75 12.08 -6.20 0.53
CA ARG A 75 13.54 -6.06 0.49
C ARG A 75 14.13 -5.61 1.81
N LEU A 76 13.46 -4.70 2.53
CA LEU A 76 13.90 -4.25 3.86
C LEU A 76 13.80 -5.37 4.89
N LEU A 77 12.74 -6.19 4.80
CA LEU A 77 12.58 -7.38 5.64
C LEU A 77 13.66 -8.44 5.34
N GLU A 78 13.93 -8.71 4.06
CA GLU A 78 14.96 -9.65 3.62
C GLU A 78 16.38 -9.17 3.94
N GLY A 79 16.63 -7.86 3.89
CA GLY A 79 17.91 -7.25 4.25
C GLY A 79 18.26 -7.39 5.74
N GLY A 80 17.27 -7.68 6.59
CA GLY A 80 17.47 -8.07 7.99
C GLY A 80 18.04 -6.99 8.92
N ARG A 81 18.40 -5.81 8.41
CA ARG A 81 18.88 -4.68 9.21
C ARG A 81 17.70 -3.97 9.84
N TYR A 82 17.59 -4.09 11.16
CA TYR A 82 16.55 -3.42 11.94
C TYR A 82 17.16 -2.67 13.12
N ILE A 83 16.43 -1.65 13.56
CA ILE A 83 16.61 -0.99 14.85
C ILE A 83 15.40 -1.28 15.72
N GLU A 84 15.61 -1.23 17.02
CA GLU A 84 14.56 -1.42 18.02
C GLU A 84 14.02 -0.06 18.43
N GLY A 85 12.76 0.21 18.10
CA GLY A 85 12.08 1.45 18.43
C GLY A 85 10.90 1.20 19.37
N GLU A 86 10.60 2.16 20.22
CA GLU A 86 9.51 2.10 21.20
C GLU A 86 8.22 2.70 20.62
N ILE A 87 7.08 2.03 20.79
CA ILE A 87 5.77 2.58 20.43
C ILE A 87 5.45 3.73 21.37
N ALA A 88 5.42 4.95 20.85
CA ALA A 88 5.16 6.16 21.62
C ALA A 88 3.69 6.56 21.63
N ASP A 89 2.97 6.29 20.54
CA ASP A 89 1.58 6.74 20.37
C ASP A 89 0.86 5.99 19.23
N PHE A 90 -0.47 6.10 19.20
CA PHE A 90 -1.31 5.65 18.10
C PHE A 90 -2.12 6.82 17.52
N GLN A 91 -1.97 7.06 16.22
CA GLN A 91 -2.66 8.15 15.52
C GLN A 91 -3.70 7.60 14.55
N ILE A 92 -4.85 8.27 14.44
CA ILE A 92 -5.88 7.92 13.45
C ILE A 92 -5.54 8.58 12.12
N ASN A 93 -5.51 7.79 11.04
CA ASN A 93 -5.36 8.30 9.70
C ASN A 93 -6.72 8.68 9.10
N TYR A 94 -7.12 9.94 9.28
CA TYR A 94 -8.38 10.45 8.72
C TYR A 94 -8.38 10.56 7.19
N ASN A 95 -7.21 10.54 6.55
CA ASN A 95 -7.10 10.66 5.09
C ASN A 95 -7.52 9.39 4.34
N VAL A 96 -7.69 8.26 5.05
CA VAL A 96 -8.14 7.00 4.48
C VAL A 96 -9.32 6.49 5.28
N SER A 97 -10.39 6.10 4.61
CA SER A 97 -11.52 5.41 5.23
C SER A 97 -11.81 4.13 4.45
N LEU A 98 -12.05 3.05 5.18
CA LEU A 98 -12.54 1.79 4.62
C LEU A 98 -13.78 1.39 5.42
N ASN A 99 -14.94 1.34 4.77
CA ASN A 99 -16.21 1.00 5.42
C ASN A 99 -16.52 1.86 6.67
N ASN A 100 -16.39 3.19 6.54
CA ASN A 100 -16.54 4.16 7.64
C ASN A 100 -15.58 3.99 8.84
N ARG A 101 -14.54 3.14 8.72
CA ARG A 101 -13.50 3.01 9.73
C ARG A 101 -12.21 3.63 9.23
N HIS A 102 -11.62 4.49 10.05
CA HIS A 102 -10.31 5.08 9.81
C HIS A 102 -9.23 4.18 10.42
N PRO A 103 -8.19 3.79 9.67
CA PRO A 103 -7.13 2.97 10.21
C PRO A 103 -6.27 3.77 11.21
N MET A 104 -5.68 3.05 12.16
CA MET A 104 -4.70 3.59 13.10
C MET A 104 -3.27 3.43 12.53
N ILE A 105 -2.37 4.29 12.99
CA ILE A 105 -0.94 4.30 12.67
C ILE A 105 -0.19 4.27 13.99
N ALA A 106 0.71 3.30 14.17
CA ALA A 106 1.64 3.30 15.28
C ALA A 106 2.78 4.28 15.02
N VAL A 107 3.04 5.14 16.01
CA VAL A 107 4.16 6.08 16.02
C VAL A 107 5.25 5.48 16.89
N VAL A 108 6.40 5.21 16.28
CA VAL A 108 7.54 4.58 16.92
C VAL A 108 8.67 5.58 17.04
N ARG A 109 9.30 5.64 18.22
CA ARG A 109 10.44 6.50 18.51
C ARG A 109 11.70 5.67 18.69
N TYR A 110 12.81 6.18 18.16
CA TYR A 110 14.13 5.62 18.35
C TYR A 110 15.09 6.77 18.64
N ALA A 111 15.85 6.67 19.72
CA ALA A 111 16.94 7.59 20.00
C ALA A 111 18.24 7.01 19.44
N ASP A 112 18.94 7.77 18.60
CA ASP A 112 20.26 7.39 18.11
C ASP A 112 21.33 7.57 19.20
N ILE A 113 22.56 7.17 18.90
CA ILE A 113 23.70 7.31 19.83
C ILE A 113 24.10 8.77 20.11
N ASN A 114 23.64 9.70 19.26
CA ASN A 114 23.86 11.14 19.42
C ASN A 114 22.72 11.81 20.21
N GLY A 115 21.71 11.03 20.65
CA GLY A 115 20.53 11.52 21.36
C GLY A 115 19.45 12.13 20.47
N VAL A 116 19.56 12.01 19.15
CA VAL A 116 18.55 12.46 18.19
C VAL A 116 17.40 11.46 18.15
N VAL A 117 16.18 11.95 18.41
CA VAL A 117 14.97 11.12 18.37
C VAL A 117 14.40 11.09 16.96
N HIS A 118 14.45 9.93 16.33
CA HIS A 118 13.81 9.63 15.05
C HIS A 118 12.40 9.09 15.27
N VAL A 119 11.45 9.58 14.50
CA VAL A 119 10.04 9.18 14.56
C VAL A 119 9.65 8.45 13.30
N PHE A 120 9.20 7.20 13.46
CA PHE A 120 8.78 6.31 12.39
C PHE A 120 7.27 6.08 12.47
N ARG A 121 6.61 5.98 11.31
CA ARG A 121 5.18 5.69 11.23
C ARG A 121 4.94 4.32 10.59
N SER A 122 4.10 3.50 11.21
CA SER A 122 3.71 2.23 10.60
C SER A 122 2.84 2.43 9.36
N ARG A 123 2.59 1.34 8.64
CA ARG A 123 1.48 1.30 7.66
C ARG A 123 0.14 1.43 8.39
N ASN A 124 -0.92 1.71 7.62
CA ASN A 124 -2.30 1.72 8.11
C ASN A 124 -2.68 0.34 8.70
N ILE A 125 -3.11 0.36 9.96
CA ILE A 125 -3.58 -0.80 10.71
C ILE A 125 -5.10 -0.70 10.82
N TYR A 126 -5.81 -1.70 10.31
CA TYR A 126 -7.28 -1.71 10.22
C TYR A 126 -7.95 -2.45 11.39
N GLN A 127 -7.17 -2.85 12.40
CA GLN A 127 -7.63 -3.46 13.64
C GLN A 127 -7.43 -2.49 14.79
N TYR A 128 -8.15 -2.71 15.89
CA TYR A 128 -7.94 -1.96 17.11
C TYR A 128 -6.53 -2.25 17.66
N LEU A 129 -5.83 -1.19 18.05
CA LEU A 129 -4.55 -1.28 18.74
C LEU A 129 -4.80 -1.10 20.23
N ASP A 130 -4.48 -2.13 21.00
CA ASP A 130 -4.56 -2.05 22.45
C ASP A 130 -3.57 -0.97 22.96
N PRO A 131 -4.05 0.05 23.71
CA PRO A 131 -3.18 1.04 24.33
C PRO A 131 -2.07 0.45 25.21
N SER A 132 -2.24 -0.79 25.71
CA SER A 132 -1.20 -1.51 26.47
C SER A 132 0.08 -1.81 25.67
N LEU A 133 0.03 -1.65 24.34
CA LEU A 133 1.18 -1.79 23.46
C LEU A 133 2.10 -0.56 23.47
N ILE A 134 1.67 0.59 24.00
CA ILE A 134 2.52 1.77 24.17
C ILE A 134 3.65 1.43 25.15
N GLY A 135 4.87 1.82 24.82
CA GLY A 135 6.08 1.47 25.57
C GLY A 135 6.72 0.14 25.16
N ARG A 136 6.07 -0.64 24.28
CA ARG A 136 6.69 -1.85 23.74
C ARG A 136 7.65 -1.53 22.62
N THR A 137 8.71 -2.33 22.55
CA THR A 137 9.70 -2.28 21.48
C THR A 137 9.24 -3.08 20.27
N VAL A 138 9.35 -2.49 19.09
CA VAL A 138 9.09 -3.12 17.80
C VAL A 138 10.27 -2.94 16.85
N LYS A 139 10.38 -3.84 15.87
CA LYS A 139 11.45 -3.80 14.87
C LYS A 139 11.10 -2.78 13.78
N VAL A 140 12.02 -1.84 13.56
CA VAL A 140 11.98 -0.91 12.44
C VAL A 140 13.10 -1.30 11.48
N TYR A 141 12.73 -1.88 10.35
CA TYR A 141 13.67 -2.24 9.29
C TYR A 141 14.07 -1.00 8.52
N VAL A 142 15.36 -0.80 8.29
CA VAL A 142 15.92 0.42 7.67
C VAL A 142 16.88 0.02 6.54
N GLU A 143 16.90 0.80 5.45
CA GLU A 143 17.81 0.52 4.33
C GLU A 143 19.26 0.85 4.70
N ASP A 144 19.45 2.00 5.34
CA ASP A 144 20.74 2.59 5.71
C ASP A 144 20.57 3.53 6.91
N ASP A 145 21.68 4.13 7.36
CA ASP A 145 21.69 5.08 8.49
C ASP A 145 21.10 6.45 8.15
N SER A 146 20.62 6.68 6.91
CA SER A 146 19.89 7.90 6.55
C SER A 146 18.44 7.87 7.06
N PHE A 147 17.94 6.69 7.42
CA PHE A 147 16.57 6.44 7.88
C PHE A 147 15.46 6.91 6.92
N GLN A 148 15.78 7.27 5.68
CA GLN A 148 14.80 7.78 4.72
C GLN A 148 13.82 6.70 4.25
N LYS A 149 14.29 5.46 4.18
CA LYS A 149 13.48 4.30 3.80
C LYS A 149 13.45 3.31 4.95
N TYR A 150 12.25 3.09 5.45
CA TYR A 150 12.03 2.25 6.60
C TYR A 150 10.71 1.49 6.50
N TYR A 151 10.59 0.45 7.33
CA TYR A 151 9.38 -0.32 7.52
C TYR A 151 9.24 -0.73 8.98
N VAL A 152 8.15 -0.29 9.63
CA VAL A 152 7.83 -0.69 11.00
C VAL A 152 7.07 -2.02 10.96
N ASP A 153 7.62 -3.06 11.58
CA ASP A 153 6.98 -4.37 11.68
C ASP A 153 6.14 -4.46 12.95
N MET A 154 4.82 -4.39 12.77
CA MET A 154 3.84 -4.53 13.85
C MET A 154 3.31 -5.96 13.97
N SER A 155 3.78 -6.91 13.16
CA SER A 155 3.19 -8.26 13.08
C SER A 155 3.25 -9.00 14.42
N GLU A 156 4.34 -8.85 15.16
CA GLU A 156 4.58 -9.51 16.44
C GLU A 156 3.75 -8.87 17.57
N ALA A 157 3.67 -7.54 17.59
CA ALA A 157 2.83 -6.81 18.54
C ALA A 157 1.34 -7.12 18.33
N LEU A 158 0.91 -7.29 17.08
CA LEU A 158 -0.48 -7.56 16.71
C LEU A 158 -0.90 -9.03 16.88
N SER A 159 0.03 -10.00 16.86
CA SER A 159 -0.32 -11.41 17.02
C SER A 159 -0.65 -11.80 18.46
N GLN A 160 -0.38 -10.92 19.42
CA GLN A 160 -0.66 -11.16 20.84
C GLN A 160 -2.03 -10.64 21.30
N THR A 161 -2.76 -9.93 20.45
CA THR A 161 -4.11 -9.47 20.75
C THR A 161 -5.11 -10.55 20.34
N ILE A 162 -5.56 -11.35 21.30
CA ILE A 162 -6.68 -12.28 21.11
C ILE A 162 -7.96 -11.45 21.17
N GLU A 163 -8.70 -11.33 20.05
CA GLU A 163 -10.08 -10.84 20.07
C GLU A 163 -10.94 -11.86 20.82
N HIS A 164 -11.63 -11.40 21.87
CA HIS A 164 -12.77 -12.08 22.46
C HIS A 164 -14.07 -11.60 21.80
#